data_AF-A0A3B3DRW6-F1
#
_entry.id   AF-A0A3B3DRW6-F1
#
_cell.length_a   1.000
_cell.length_b   1.000
_cell.length_c   1.000
_cell.angle_alpha   90.00
_cell.angle_beta   90.00
_cell.angle_gamma   90.00
#
_symmetry.space_group_name_H-M   'P 1'
#
loop_
_entity.id
_entity.type
_entity.pdbx_description
1 polymer ?
#
loop_
_entity_poly.entity_id
_entity_poly.type
_entity_poly.pdbx_seq_one_letter_code
_entity_poly.pdbx_strand_id
1 'polypeptide(L)'
;MAGHERQDWFEREEFIGQISDIRVQNLQVEREAVQKRTFTRWMNLHLQKCDPPIQIQDLFRDIQDGFILMVLLEELSGSSPWVASTTPT
;
A
#
# COMPACT_ATOMS: atom_id res chain seq x y z
N MET A 1 -18.62 -50.35 -2.51
CA MET A 1 -17.66 -49.92 -1.46
C MET A 1 -16.67 -48.89 -2.00
N ALA A 2 -15.93 -49.15 -3.08
CA ALA A 2 -14.94 -48.19 -3.64
C ALA A 2 -15.48 -46.83 -4.17
N GLY A 3 -16.78 -46.74 -4.49
CA GLY A 3 -17.39 -45.48 -4.98
C GLY A 3 -17.60 -44.42 -3.90
N HIS A 4 -17.89 -44.86 -2.66
CA HIS A 4 -18.11 -43.96 -1.52
C HIS A 4 -16.79 -43.35 -1.06
N GLU A 5 -15.74 -44.17 -0.94
CA GLU A 5 -14.40 -43.69 -0.55
C GLU A 5 -13.88 -42.66 -1.55
N ARG A 6 -14.07 -42.89 -2.85
CA ARG A 6 -13.65 -41.94 -3.88
C ARG A 6 -14.37 -40.59 -3.74
N GLN A 7 -15.66 -40.60 -3.44
CA GLN A 7 -16.44 -39.38 -3.21
C GLN A 7 -15.96 -38.64 -1.97
N ASP A 8 -15.73 -39.36 -0.86
CA ASP A 8 -15.16 -38.79 0.37
C ASP A 8 -13.78 -38.16 0.13
N TRP A 9 -12.94 -38.78 -0.70
CA TRP A 9 -11.64 -38.22 -1.11
C TRP A 9 -11.81 -36.92 -1.90
N PHE A 10 -12.74 -36.87 -2.85
CA PHE A 10 -13.00 -35.65 -3.63
C PHE A 10 -13.52 -34.50 -2.75
N GLU A 11 -14.45 -34.77 -1.84
CA GLU A 11 -14.99 -33.76 -0.92
C GLU A 11 -13.92 -33.18 0.01
N ARG A 12 -12.98 -34.02 0.46
CA ARG A 12 -11.83 -33.57 1.25
C ARG A 12 -10.90 -32.66 0.44
N GLU A 13 -10.57 -33.03 -0.78
CA GLU A 13 -9.71 -32.21 -1.65
C GLU A 13 -10.38 -30.87 -1.98
N GLU A 14 -11.69 -30.88 -2.25
CA GLU A 14 -12.45 -29.65 -2.46
C GLU A 14 -12.42 -28.75 -1.22
N PHE A 15 -12.65 -29.32 -0.04
CA PHE A 15 -12.59 -28.58 1.22
C PHE A 15 -11.20 -28.00 1.50
N ILE A 16 -10.14 -28.77 1.24
CA ILE A 16 -8.75 -28.30 1.36
C ILE A 16 -8.48 -27.15 0.38
N GLY A 17 -8.96 -27.28 -0.87
CA GLY A 17 -8.87 -26.23 -1.89
C GLY A 17 -9.52 -24.93 -1.42
N GLN A 18 -10.77 -25.00 -0.93
CA GLN A 18 -11.49 -23.83 -0.41
C GLN A 18 -10.76 -23.15 0.75
N ILE A 19 -10.19 -23.93 1.70
CA ILE A 19 -9.39 -23.37 2.79
C ILE A 19 -8.14 -22.66 2.27
N SER A 20 -7.46 -23.28 1.30
CA SER A 20 -6.28 -22.69 0.67
C SER A 20 -6.63 -21.37 -0.02
N ASP A 21 -7.72 -21.32 -0.78
CA ASP A 21 -8.16 -20.12 -1.50
C ASP A 21 -8.50 -18.98 -0.52
N ILE A 22 -9.23 -19.28 0.55
CA ILE A 22 -9.52 -18.31 1.62
C ILE A 22 -8.23 -17.79 2.25
N ARG A 23 -7.25 -18.68 2.51
CA ARG A 23 -5.96 -18.29 3.07
C ARG A 23 -5.21 -17.35 2.13
N VAL A 24 -5.15 -17.67 0.84
CA VAL A 24 -4.47 -16.85 -0.17
C VAL A 24 -5.14 -15.47 -0.25
N GLN A 25 -6.48 -15.42 -0.29
CA GLN A 25 -7.22 -14.17 -0.32
C GLN A 25 -6.95 -13.30 0.92
N ASN A 26 -6.97 -13.89 2.12
CA ASN A 26 -6.67 -13.16 3.35
C ASN A 26 -5.25 -12.61 3.37
N LEU A 27 -4.27 -13.40 2.92
CA LEU A 27 -2.89 -12.94 2.80
C LEU A 27 -2.74 -11.79 1.80
N GLN A 28 -3.52 -11.80 0.72
CA GLN A 28 -3.52 -10.72 -0.26
C GLN A 28 -4.06 -9.43 0.38
N VAL A 29 -5.20 -9.48 1.07
CA VAL A 29 -5.78 -8.32 1.77
C VAL A 29 -4.81 -7.75 2.80
N GLU A 30 -4.15 -8.61 3.57
CA GLU A 30 -3.14 -8.17 4.56
C GLU A 30 -1.95 -7.49 3.88
N ARG A 31 -1.43 -8.06 2.79
CA ARG A 31 -0.33 -7.48 2.02
C ARG A 31 -0.69 -6.11 1.46
N GLU A 32 -1.87 -5.97 0.87
CA GLU A 32 -2.37 -4.70 0.34
C GLU A 32 -2.50 -3.64 1.45
N ALA A 33 -3.03 -4.02 2.61
CA ALA A 33 -3.15 -3.12 3.76
C ALA A 33 -1.78 -2.68 4.31
N VAL A 34 -0.83 -3.62 4.44
CA VAL A 34 0.54 -3.32 4.88
C VAL A 34 1.26 -2.45 3.87
N GLN A 35 1.12 -2.73 2.57
CA GLN A 35 1.71 -1.93 1.50
C GLN A 35 1.15 -0.50 1.52
N LYS A 36 -0.18 -0.33 1.60
CA LYS A 36 -0.82 0.98 1.70
C LYS A 36 -0.29 1.76 2.90
N ARG A 37 -0.25 1.14 4.09
CA ARG A 37 0.25 1.78 5.32
C ARG A 37 1.72 2.17 5.22
N THR A 38 2.55 1.28 4.70
CA THR A 38 3.99 1.50 4.55
C THR A 38 4.25 2.66 3.60
N PHE A 39 3.58 2.66 2.44
CA PHE A 39 3.75 3.72 1.44
C PHE A 39 3.23 5.07 1.94
N THR A 40 2.06 5.09 2.61
CA THR A 40 1.51 6.32 3.21
C THR A 40 2.47 6.92 4.23
N ARG A 41 3.03 6.11 5.14
CA ARG A 41 4.02 6.58 6.13
C ARG A 41 5.29 7.10 5.46
N TRP A 42 5.77 6.39 4.45
CA TRP A 42 6.97 6.79 3.72
C TRP A 42 6.78 8.11 2.98
N MET A 43 5.64 8.33 2.34
CA MET A 43 5.33 9.62 1.72
C MET A 43 5.28 10.74 2.76
N ASN A 44 4.56 10.52 3.87
CA ASN A 44 4.47 11.51 4.95
C ASN A 44 5.85 11.87 5.55
N LEU A 45 6.78 10.92 5.63
CA LEU A 45 8.16 11.17 6.10
C LEU A 45 8.92 12.18 5.22
N HIS A 46 8.66 12.19 3.92
CA HIS A 46 9.27 13.14 2.98
C HIS A 46 8.50 14.44 2.92
N LEU A 47 7.17 14.36 2.81
CA LEU A 47 6.29 15.51 2.64
C LEU A 47 6.20 16.43 3.86
N GLN A 48 6.49 15.91 5.07
CA GLN A 48 6.59 16.74 6.28
C GLN A 48 7.79 17.71 6.25
N LYS A 49 8.76 17.50 5.36
CA LYS A 49 9.93 18.39 5.21
C LYS A 49 9.64 19.60 4.32
N CYS A 50 8.54 19.55 3.56
CA CYS A 50 8.10 20.66 2.74
C CYS A 50 7.60 21.82 3.60
N ASP A 51 7.66 23.04 3.07
CA ASP A 51 7.05 24.22 3.68
C ASP A 51 5.99 24.80 2.72
N PRO A 52 4.69 24.73 3.05
CA PRO A 52 4.11 24.14 4.26
C PRO A 52 4.15 22.60 4.27
N PRO A 53 4.14 21.96 5.45
CA PRO A 53 4.18 20.50 5.57
C PRO A 53 2.90 19.88 5.02
N ILE A 54 3.05 18.82 4.22
CA ILE A 54 1.92 18.10 3.61
C ILE A 54 1.75 16.75 4.32
N GLN A 55 0.50 16.39 4.62
CA GLN A 55 0.14 15.12 5.23
C GLN A 55 -0.95 14.41 4.42
N ILE A 56 -0.67 13.17 4.05
CA ILE A 56 -1.59 12.25 3.39
C ILE A 56 -2.41 11.51 4.47
N GLN A 57 -3.73 11.55 4.34
CA GLN A 57 -4.68 10.82 5.17
C GLN A 57 -5.27 9.62 4.43
N ASP A 58 -5.64 9.79 3.16
CA ASP A 58 -6.07 8.70 2.28
C ASP A 58 -5.26 8.68 0.99
N LEU A 59 -4.29 7.78 0.95
CA LEU A 59 -3.34 7.64 -0.15
C LEU A 59 -3.98 7.73 -1.54
N PHE A 60 -5.08 7.00 -1.80
CA PHE A 60 -5.64 6.93 -3.14
C PHE A 60 -6.41 8.18 -3.54
N ARG A 61 -6.97 8.90 -2.57
CA ARG A 61 -7.71 10.13 -2.81
C ARG A 61 -6.77 11.32 -2.93
N ASP A 62 -5.79 11.39 -2.03
CA ASP A 62 -4.92 12.55 -1.89
C ASP A 62 -3.92 12.66 -3.05
N ILE A 63 -3.51 11.54 -3.66
CA ILE A 63 -2.58 11.55 -4.82
C ILE A 63 -3.29 11.69 -6.17
N GLN A 64 -4.62 11.71 -6.19
CA GLN A 64 -5.42 11.51 -7.41
C GLN A 64 -5.23 12.62 -8.45
N ASP A 65 -5.02 13.86 -8.00
CA ASP A 65 -4.78 15.01 -8.87
C ASP A 65 -3.32 15.12 -9.36
N GLY A 66 -2.43 14.26 -8.83
CA GLY A 66 -1.01 14.22 -9.15
C GLY A 66 -0.16 15.31 -8.48
N PHE A 67 -0.74 16.29 -7.79
CA PHE A 67 0.02 17.38 -7.17
C PHE A 67 1.00 16.86 -6.12
N ILE A 68 0.51 15.98 -5.22
CA ILE A 68 1.35 15.37 -4.18
C ILE A 68 2.49 14.54 -4.78
N LEU A 69 2.24 13.88 -5.92
CA LEU A 69 3.28 13.10 -6.60
C LEU A 69 4.38 14.01 -7.17
N MET A 70 4.01 15.17 -7.72
CA MET A 70 4.99 16.15 -8.20
C MET A 70 5.86 16.67 -7.05
N VAL A 71 5.26 17.10 -5.95
CA VAL A 71 6.00 17.57 -4.76
C VAL A 71 6.92 16.49 -4.20
N LEU A 72 6.44 15.24 -4.14
CA LEU A 72 7.25 14.11 -3.69
C LEU A 72 8.46 13.88 -4.62
N LEU A 73 8.28 13.99 -5.95
CA LEU A 73 9.39 13.84 -6.90
C LEU A 73 10.42 14.97 -6.76
N GLU A 74 9.99 16.21 -6.55
CA GLU A 74 10.87 17.35 -6.27
C GLU A 74 11.70 17.12 -4.99
N GLU A 75 11.06 16.67 -3.91
CA GLU A 75 11.73 16.38 -2.64
C GLU A 75 12.74 15.21 -2.78
N LEU A 76 12.37 14.14 -3.49
CA LEU A 76 13.25 12.99 -3.69
C LEU A 76 14.42 13.28 -4.64
N SER A 77 14.23 14.19 -5.60
CA SER A 77 15.28 14.62 -6.52
C SER A 77 16.23 15.65 -5.91
N GLY A 78 15.94 16.16 -4.70
CA GLY A 78 16.73 17.21 -4.04
C GLY A 78 16.65 18.57 -4.75
N SER A 79 15.65 18.75 -5.63
CA SER A 79 15.45 19.99 -6.39
C SER A 79 14.38 20.89 -5.76
N SER A 80 14.15 20.78 -4.45
CA SER A 80 13.06 21.47 -3.76
C SER A 80 13.29 22.99 -3.71
N PRO A 81 12.44 23.81 -4.36
CA PRO A 81 12.56 25.28 -4.32
C PRO A 81 12.17 25.87 -2.95
N TRP A 82 11.48 25.10 -2.10
CA TRP A 82 10.88 25.53 -0.83
C TRP A 82 11.88 25.65 0.34
N VAL A 83 13.13 25.17 0.19
CA VAL A 83 14.20 25.33 1.18
C VAL A 83 15.00 26.63 0.96
N ALA A 84 14.87 27.27 -0.21
CA ALA A 84 15.79 28.33 -0.64
C ALA A 84 15.49 29.75 -0.12
N SER A 85 14.45 29.98 0.71
CA SER A 85 14.09 31.33 1.20
C SER A 85 14.53 31.67 2.63
N THR A 86 15.27 30.80 3.32
CA THR A 86 15.78 31.07 4.69
C THR A 86 17.30 31.20 4.74
N THR A 87 17.83 32.16 3.98
CA THR A 87 19.09 32.83 4.36
C THR A 87 18.89 34.35 4.34
N PRO A 88 18.52 34.96 5.47
CA PRO A 88 18.75 36.37 5.68
C PRO A 88 20.10 36.55 6.40
N THR A 89 21.11 36.99 5.64
CA THR A 89 22.39 37.58 6.08
C THR A 89 23.38 36.70 6.86
#